data_AF-A0A7C7A9T8-F1
#
_entry.id   AF-A0A7C7A9T8-F1
#
_cell.length_a   1.000
_cell.length_b   1.000
_cell.length_c   1.000
_cell.angle_alpha   90.00
_cell.angle_beta   90.00
_cell.angle_gamma   90.00
#
_symmetry.space_group_name_H-M   'P 1'
#
loop_
_entity.id
_entity.type
_entity.pdbx_description
1 polymer ?
#
loop_
_entity_poly.entity_id
_entity_poly.type
_entity_poly.pdbx_seq_one_letter_code
_entity_poly.pdbx_strand_id
1 'polypeptide(L)' 'MREEWWTNNKRHRKDGPAFIEYDENGEIEYKKYYINGNEVSEEEFVKYVRVDDLIERIKMNRKIKL' A
#
# COMPACT_ATOMS: atom_id res chain seq x y z
N MET A 1 -12.37 0.78 -16.67
CA MET A 1 -11.12 1.60 -16.65
C MET A 1 -10.13 0.97 -15.68
N ARG A 2 -8.81 1.21 -15.75
CA ARG A 2 -7.89 0.68 -14.72
C ARG A 2 -6.78 1.65 -14.35
N GLU A 3 -6.31 1.54 -13.10
CA GLU A 3 -5.22 2.33 -12.54
C GLU A 3 -4.21 1.43 -11.83
N GLU A 4 -2.91 1.76 -11.97
CA GLU A 4 -1.81 0.97 -11.41
C GLU A 4 -0.73 1.87 -10.80
N TRP A 5 -0.17 1.44 -9.68
CA TRP A 5 0.90 2.14 -8.97
C TRP A 5 2.16 1.27 -8.83
N TRP A 6 3.30 1.86 -9.17
CA TRP A 6 4.58 1.18 -9.22
C TRP A 6 5.64 1.97 -8.43
N THR A 7 6.39 1.28 -7.57
CA THR A 7 7.56 1.81 -6.86
C THR A 7 8.76 0.92 -7.16
N ASN A 8 9.88 1.49 -7.59
CA ASN A 8 11.11 0.74 -7.91
C ASN A 8 10.85 -0.47 -8.83
N ASN A 9 10.11 -0.27 -9.92
CA ASN A 9 9.70 -1.31 -10.89
C ASN A 9 8.87 -2.46 -10.31
N LYS A 10 8.25 -2.28 -9.14
CA LYS A 10 7.37 -3.25 -8.50
C LYS A 10 6.02 -2.63 -8.19
N ARG A 11 4.92 -3.38 -8.36
CA ARG A 11 3.60 -2.91 -7.93
C ARG A 11 3.63 -2.67 -6.43
N HIS A 12 3.34 -1.45 -6.02
CA HIS A 12 3.30 -1.04 -4.63
C HIS A 12 2.69 0.35 -4.48
N ARG A 13 1.81 0.50 -3.50
CA ARG A 13 1.23 1.77 -3.06
C ARG A 13 1.05 1.70 -1.54
N LYS A 14 1.48 2.73 -0.80
CA LYS A 14 1.35 2.75 0.67
C LYS A 14 -0.05 3.14 1.14
N ASP A 15 -0.76 3.92 0.35
CA ASP A 15 -2.05 4.52 0.72
C ASP A 15 -3.27 3.71 0.29
N GLY A 16 -3.09 2.52 -0.28
CA GLY A 16 -4.21 1.72 -0.79
C GLY A 16 -3.79 0.65 -1.81
N PRO A 17 -4.74 0.13 -2.60
CA PRO A 17 -4.45 -0.90 -3.60
C PRO A 17 -3.53 -0.35 -4.70
N ALA A 18 -2.60 -1.19 -5.16
CA ALA A 18 -1.70 -0.82 -6.25
C ALA A 18 -2.27 -1.15 -7.64
N PHE A 19 -3.44 -1.79 -7.69
CA PHE A 19 -4.21 -2.03 -8.91
C PHE A 19 -5.69 -1.83 -8.60
N ILE A 20 -6.37 -1.04 -9.41
CA ILE A 20 -7.82 -0.81 -9.34
C ILE A 20 -8.40 -0.97 -10.75
N GLU A 21 -9.50 -1.71 -10.86
CA GLU A 21 -10.33 -1.80 -12.05
C GLU A 21 -11.73 -1.27 -11.72
N TYR A 22 -12.25 -0.48 -12.66
CA TYR A 22 -13.52 0.23 -12.55
C TYR A 22 -14.51 -0.31 -13.58
N ASP A 23 -15.77 -0.42 -13.18
CA ASP A 23 -16.89 -0.82 -14.03
C ASP A 23 -17.26 0.27 -15.06
N GLU A 24 -18.35 0.05 -15.80
CA GLU A 24 -18.86 1.01 -16.79
C GLU A 24 -19.41 2.31 -16.18
N ASN A 25 -19.76 2.30 -14.89
CA ASN A 25 -20.26 3.46 -14.15
C ASN A 25 -19.12 4.26 -13.49
N GLY A 26 -17.89 3.72 -13.49
CA GLY A 26 -16.75 4.31 -12.82
C GLY A 26 -16.62 3.90 -11.35
N GLU A 27 -17.39 2.91 -10.89
CA GLU A 27 -17.29 2.33 -9.56
C GLU A 27 -16.18 1.28 -9.52
N ILE A 28 -15.56 1.07 -8.36
CA ILE A 28 -14.51 0.06 -8.20
C ILE A 28 -15.14 -1.33 -8.29
N GLU A 29 -14.82 -2.06 -9.36
CA GLU A 29 -15.19 -3.45 -9.55
C GLU A 29 -14.19 -4.39 -8.86
N TYR A 30 -12.90 -4.05 -8.93
CA TYR A 30 -11.85 -4.93 -8.45
C TYR A 30 -10.61 -4.16 -7.97
N LYS A 31 -9.96 -4.67 -6.90
CA LYS A 31 -8.75 -4.07 -6.34
C LYS A 31 -7.75 -5.13 -5.86
N LYS A 32 -6.46 -4.84 -5.98
CA LYS A 32 -5.38 -5.70 -5.47
C LYS A 32 -4.33 -4.91 -4.68
N TYR A 33 -3.84 -5.53 -3.62
CA TYR A 33 -2.81 -4.98 -2.76
C TYR A 33 -1.47 -5.66 -3.00
N TYR A 34 -0.39 -4.89 -2.91
CA TYR A 34 0.96 -5.40 -3.17
C TYR A 34 1.97 -4.85 -2.15
N ILE A 35 2.79 -5.74 -1.59
CA ILE A 35 3.95 -5.41 -0.76
C ILE A 35 5.21 -5.81 -1.51
N ASN A 36 6.04 -4.84 -1.87
CA ASN A 36 7.30 -5.07 -2.59
C ASN A 36 7.14 -5.95 -3.84
N GLY A 37 6.06 -5.75 -4.60
CA GLY A 37 5.75 -6.50 -5.82
C GLY A 37 5.03 -7.83 -5.61
N ASN A 38 4.82 -8.29 -4.37
CA ASN A 38 4.07 -9.50 -4.08
C ASN A 38 2.63 -9.16 -3.74
N GLU A 39 1.68 -9.86 -4.37
CA GLU A 39 0.25 -9.72 -4.07
C GLU A 39 -0.04 -10.27 -2.68
N VAL A 40 -0.85 -9.54 -1.91
CA VAL A 40 -1.24 -9.90 -0.53
C VAL A 40 -2.72 -9.62 -0.31
N SER A 41 -3.29 -10.19 0.75
CA SER A 41 -4.65 -9.83 1.16
C SER A 41 -4.72 -8.39 1.68
N GLU A 42 -5.91 -7.80 1.69
CA GLU A 42 -6.13 -6.47 2.28
C GLU A 42 -5.78 -6.46 3.77
N GLU A 43 -6.11 -7.53 4.50
CA GLU A 43 -5.77 -7.67 5.92
C GLU A 43 -4.26 -7.74 6.17
N GLU A 44 -3.53 -8.47 5.33
CA GLU A 44 -2.07 -8.54 5.38
C GLU A 44 -1.44 -7.18 5.07
N PHE A 45 -1.97 -6.49 4.05
CA PHE A 45 -1.54 -5.14 3.70
C PHE A 45 -1.75 -4.14 4.84
N VAL A 46 -2.94 -4.12 5.44
CA VAL A 46 -3.26 -3.23 6.58
C VAL A 46 -2.34 -3.49 7.76
N LYS A 47 -2.04 -4.76 8.07
CA LYS A 47 -1.09 -5.10 9.13
C LYS A 47 0.32 -4.60 8.81
N TYR A 48 0.77 -4.77 7.57
CA TYR A 48 2.08 -4.29 7.13
C TYR A 48 2.22 -2.78 7.24
N VAL A 49 1.26 -2.01 6.71
CA VAL A 49 1.27 -0.54 6.78
C VAL A 49 1.29 -0.06 8.22
N ARG A 50 0.49 -0.66 9.10
CA ARG A 50 0.48 -0.32 10.53
C ARG A 50 1.84 -0.55 11.21
N VAL A 51 2.54 -1.61 10.83
CA VAL A 51 3.88 -1.92 11.36
C VAL A 51 4.93 -0.96 10.78
N ASP A 52 4.87 -0.65 9.49
CA ASP A 52 5.76 0.33 8.83
C ASP A 52 5.63 1.71 9.51
N ASP A 53 4.40 2.18 9.71
CA ASP A 53 4.10 3.44 10.41
C ASP A 53 4.65 3.46 11.83
N LEU A 54 4.48 2.36 12.57
CA LEU A 54 4.99 2.25 13.94
C LEU A 54 6.53 2.31 13.97
N ILE A 55 7.19 1.61 13.04
CA ILE A 55 8.65 1.59 12.91
C ILE A 55 9.16 3.00 12.60
N GLU A 56 8.54 3.72 11.66
CA GLU A 56 8.93 5.08 11.31
C GLU A 56 8.76 6.05 12.49
N ARG A 57 7.66 5.94 13.25
CA ARG A 57 7.46 6.73 14.49
C ARG A 57 8.54 6.46 15.53
N ILE A 58 8.90 5.20 15.75
CA ILE A 58 9.95 4.83 16.71
C ILE A 58 11.31 5.39 16.27
N LYS A 59 11.65 5.28 14.97
CA LYS A 59 12.89 5.85 14.42
C LYS A 59 12.93 7.37 14.61
N MET A 60 11.81 8.06 14.37
CA MET A 60 11.70 9.51 14.57
C MET A 60 11.92 9.90 16.04
N ASN A 61 11.28 9.20 16.98
CA ASN A 61 11.44 9.46 18.41
C ASN A 61 12.88 9.25 18.91
N ARG A 62 13.63 8.31 18.33
CA ARG A 62 15.05 8.11 18.66
C ARG A 62 15.95 9.25 18.19
N LYS A 63 15.61 9.92 17.09
CA LYS A 63 16.39 11.06 16.57
C LYS A 63 16.18 12.35 17.36
N ILE A 64 15.09 12.44 18.14
CA ILE A 64 14.71 13.66 18.88
C ILE A 64 15.28 13.68 20.32
N LYS A 65 15.88 12.57 20.80
CA LYS A 65 16.62 12.57 22.08
C LYS A 65 18.01 13.21 21.89
N LEU A 66 18.07 14.54 21.99
CA LEU A 66 19.26 15.32 22.37
C LEU A 66 19.04 15.88 23.78
#